data_AF-C3MAT2-F1
#
_entry.id   AF-C3MAT2-F1
#
_cell.length_a   1.000
_cell.length_b   1.000
_cell.length_c   1.000
_cell.angle_alpha   90.00
_cell.angle_beta   90.00
_cell.angle_gamma   90.00
#
_symmetry.space_group_name_H-M   'P 1'
#
loop_
_entity.id
_entity.type
_entity.pdbx_description
1 polymer ?
#
loop_
_entity_poly.entity_id
_entity_poly.type
_entity_poly.pdbx_seq_one_letter_code
_entity_poly.pdbx_strand_id
1 'polypeptide(L)'
;MKYRAFALLLASAALSSCVSSQEPIQGPSGQTIQETKCNGSPNACLKAAAEACKGPYQVIDSSSNAGGLVADIFPGPVTWYRMTYQCGKSDGRMPTFQFRGQSYTPPPVVVNNNPTPRMTTTNCNRFGNNVTCTTY
;
A
#
# COMPACT_ATOMS: atom_id res chain seq x y z
N MET A 1 15.05 15.66 49.58
CA MET A 1 14.02 15.34 48.57
C MET A 1 14.22 16.11 47.25
N LYS A 2 15.45 16.22 46.70
CA LYS A 2 15.71 17.01 45.47
C LYS A 2 16.21 16.21 44.27
N TYR A 3 16.66 14.96 44.47
CA TYR A 3 17.25 14.13 43.41
C TYR A 3 16.33 13.01 42.90
N ARG A 4 15.20 12.75 43.58
CA ARG A 4 14.26 11.68 43.19
C ARG A 4 13.38 12.05 41.98
N ALA A 5 13.16 13.34 41.74
CA ALA A 5 12.36 13.81 40.60
C ALA A 5 13.12 13.72 39.27
N PHE A 6 14.46 13.80 39.30
CA PHE A 6 15.29 13.72 38.09
C PHE A 6 15.46 12.28 37.57
N ALA A 7 15.44 11.29 38.48
CA ALA A 7 15.59 9.88 38.09
C ALA A 7 14.37 9.31 37.34
N LEU A 8 13.18 9.89 37.55
CA LEU A 8 11.94 9.44 36.90
C LEU A 8 11.75 9.99 35.49
N LEU A 9 12.42 11.10 35.13
CA LEU A 9 12.34 11.72 33.80
C LEU A 9 13.26 11.07 32.77
N LEU A 10 14.27 10.30 33.20
CA LEU A 10 15.19 9.56 32.31
C LEU A 10 14.64 8.18 31.90
N ALA A 11 13.67 7.63 32.63
CA ALA A 11 13.11 6.31 32.34
C ALA A 11 12.07 6.31 31.21
N SER A 12 11.50 7.47 30.86
CA SER A 12 10.47 7.60 29.82
C SER A 12 11.02 7.83 28.40
N ALA A 13 12.33 7.98 28.22
CA ALA A 13 12.96 8.20 26.92
C ALA A 13 13.34 6.91 26.15
N ALA A 14 13.13 5.73 26.75
CA ALA A 14 13.57 4.46 26.17
C ALA A 14 12.53 3.76 25.25
N LEU A 15 11.37 4.38 24.98
CA LEU A 15 10.32 3.80 24.11
C LEU A 15 10.30 4.41 22.69
N SER A 16 11.33 5.16 22.30
CA SER A 16 11.41 5.73 20.96
C SER A 16 11.70 4.67 19.90
N SER A 17 10.61 4.29 19.24
CA SER A 17 10.50 3.90 17.83
C SER A 17 11.23 2.63 17.36
N CYS A 18 10.47 1.54 17.25
CA CYS A 18 10.59 0.63 16.11
C CYS A 18 10.16 1.38 14.83
N VAL A 19 10.97 2.34 14.38
CA VAL A 19 10.85 2.86 13.03
C VAL A 19 11.45 1.79 12.12
N SER A 20 10.62 1.16 11.29
CA SER A 20 11.14 0.32 10.21
C SER A 20 11.78 1.27 9.20
N SER A 21 13.02 1.67 9.45
CA SER A 21 13.83 2.34 8.45
C SER A 21 13.85 1.41 7.23
N GLN A 22 13.34 1.88 6.08
CA GLN A 22 13.55 1.21 4.80
C GLN A 22 15.07 1.22 4.51
N GLU A 23 15.80 0.28 5.11
CA GLU A 23 17.22 0.11 4.86
C GLU A 23 17.41 -0.43 3.44
N PRO A 24 18.32 0.15 2.65
CA PRO A 24 18.63 -0.39 1.33
C PRO A 24 19.16 -1.82 1.47
N ILE A 25 18.58 -2.76 0.73
CA ILE A 25 19.00 -4.16 0.74
C ILE A 25 19.81 -4.49 -0.51
N GLN A 26 20.77 -5.41 -0.40
CA GLN A 26 21.51 -5.88 -1.57
C GLN A 26 20.66 -6.88 -2.36
N GLY A 27 20.37 -6.56 -3.61
CA GLY A 27 19.59 -7.41 -4.50
C GLY A 27 20.40 -8.59 -5.07
N PRO A 28 19.73 -9.59 -5.67
CA PRO A 28 20.39 -10.74 -6.32
C PRO A 28 21.34 -10.37 -7.46
N SER A 29 21.20 -9.16 -8.03
CA SER A 29 22.09 -8.59 -9.04
C SER A 29 23.37 -7.97 -8.44
N GLY A 30 23.52 -7.99 -7.11
CA GLY A 30 24.58 -7.29 -6.38
C GLY A 30 24.34 -5.78 -6.23
N GLN A 31 23.31 -5.23 -6.89
CA GLN A 31 22.94 -3.83 -6.81
C GLN A 31 22.09 -3.54 -5.57
N THR A 32 22.22 -2.33 -5.03
CA THR A 32 21.39 -1.87 -3.93
C THR A 32 19.96 -1.60 -4.40
N ILE A 33 19.01 -2.22 -3.71
CA ILE A 33 17.58 -2.03 -3.90
C ILE A 33 17.08 -1.07 -2.84
N GLN A 34 16.30 -0.08 -3.27
CA GLN A 34 15.62 0.87 -2.43
C GLN A 34 14.12 0.67 -2.50
N GLU A 35 13.44 0.94 -1.39
CA GLU A 35 11.98 0.93 -1.33
C GLU A 35 11.48 2.28 -0.86
N THR A 36 10.39 2.75 -1.46
CA THR A 36 9.69 3.96 -1.02
C THR A 36 8.20 3.66 -0.84
N LYS A 37 7.62 4.20 0.23
CA LYS A 37 6.18 4.24 0.50
C LYS A 37 5.68 5.67 0.27
N CYS A 38 4.63 5.82 -0.52
CA CYS A 38 4.10 7.12 -0.92
C CYS A 38 2.58 7.14 -0.73
N ASN A 39 2.07 8.27 -0.25
CA ASN A 39 0.64 8.46 -0.07
C ASN A 39 0.06 9.31 -1.20
N GLY A 40 -1.23 9.14 -1.48
CA GLY A 40 -1.98 9.99 -2.40
C GLY A 40 -1.86 9.61 -3.88
N SER A 41 -0.65 9.44 -4.43
CA SER A 41 -0.50 9.09 -5.86
C SER A 41 0.76 8.27 -6.22
N PRO A 42 0.72 7.48 -7.32
CA PRO A 42 1.88 6.83 -7.93
C PRO A 42 3.03 7.80 -8.27
N ASN A 43 2.69 9.01 -8.70
CA ASN A 43 3.66 10.02 -9.14
C ASN A 43 4.59 10.45 -8.00
N ALA A 44 4.10 10.44 -6.75
CA ALA A 44 4.93 10.72 -5.60
C ALA A 44 6.08 9.71 -5.46
N CYS A 45 5.84 8.43 -5.76
CA CYS A 45 6.89 7.40 -5.75
C CYS A 45 7.90 7.58 -6.88
N LEU A 46 7.42 7.88 -8.09
CA LEU A 46 8.30 8.16 -9.23
C LEU A 46 9.21 9.37 -8.96
N LYS A 47 8.65 10.43 -8.36
CA LYS A 47 9.41 11.60 -7.95
C LYS A 47 10.44 11.28 -6.87
N ALA A 48 10.05 10.54 -5.83
CA ALA A 48 10.95 10.13 -4.76
C ALA A 48 12.13 9.28 -5.29
N ALA A 49 11.88 8.35 -6.21
CA ALA A 49 12.95 7.56 -6.82
C ALA A 49 13.87 8.39 -7.73
N ALA A 50 13.31 9.35 -8.48
CA ALA A 50 14.11 10.26 -9.30
C ALA A 50 15.04 11.14 -8.42
N GLU A 51 14.53 11.63 -7.30
CA GLU A 51 15.29 12.41 -6.32
C GLU A 51 16.38 11.58 -5.64
N ALA A 52 16.08 10.33 -5.28
CA ALA A 52 17.04 9.42 -4.64
C ALA A 52 18.17 9.02 -5.59
N CYS A 53 17.86 8.69 -6.85
CA CYS A 53 18.85 8.21 -7.82
C CYS A 53 19.60 9.33 -8.56
N LYS A 54 19.09 10.56 -8.58
CA LYS A 54 19.66 11.70 -9.32
C LYS A 54 20.01 11.36 -10.78
N GLY A 55 19.21 10.50 -11.39
CA GLY A 55 19.51 9.85 -12.67
C GLY A 55 18.49 8.78 -13.02
N PRO A 56 18.74 7.97 -14.07
CA PRO A 56 17.86 6.89 -14.43
C PRO A 56 17.78 5.85 -13.30
N TYR A 57 16.64 5.18 -13.22
CA TYR A 57 16.41 4.09 -12.29
C TYR A 57 15.53 3.02 -12.93
N GLN A 58 15.71 1.78 -12.49
CA GLN A 58 14.87 0.65 -12.85
C GLN A 58 13.88 0.40 -11.73
N VAL A 59 12.58 0.41 -12.05
CA VAL A 59 11.56 -0.08 -11.13
C VAL A 59 11.56 -1.60 -11.16
N ILE A 60 11.66 -2.21 -9.98
CA ILE A 60 11.70 -3.66 -9.79
C ILE A 60 10.31 -4.16 -9.43
N ASP A 61 9.62 -3.45 -8.53
CA ASP A 61 8.27 -3.79 -8.09
C ASP A 61 7.46 -2.53 -7.79
N SER A 62 6.15 -2.59 -8.02
CA SER A 62 5.23 -1.49 -7.71
C SER A 62 3.87 -2.04 -7.31
N SER A 63 3.25 -1.43 -6.30
CA SER A 63 1.93 -1.84 -5.83
C SER A 63 1.16 -0.67 -5.23
N SER A 64 -0.15 -0.70 -5.36
CA SER A 64 -1.07 0.09 -4.54
C SER A 64 -1.71 -0.81 -3.48
N ASN A 65 -1.99 -0.26 -2.31
CA ASN A 65 -2.54 -1.01 -1.18
C ASN A 65 -3.65 -0.17 -0.53
N ALA A 66 -4.61 -0.84 0.10
CA ALA A 66 -5.61 -0.19 0.93
C ALA A 66 -5.31 -0.48 2.40
N GLY A 67 -5.16 0.56 3.20
CA GLY A 67 -4.82 0.45 4.62
C GLY A 67 -5.51 1.50 5.47
N GLY A 68 -5.45 1.31 6.79
CA GLY A 68 -5.76 2.38 7.74
C GLY A 68 -4.62 3.38 7.86
N LEU A 69 -4.85 4.52 8.53
CA LEU A 69 -3.83 5.54 8.79
C LEU A 69 -2.65 5.04 9.66
N VAL A 70 -2.82 3.91 10.37
CA VAL A 70 -1.90 3.45 11.43
C VAL A 70 -1.35 2.03 11.19
N ALA A 71 -2.02 1.18 10.41
CA ALA A 71 -1.54 -0.15 10.09
C ALA A 71 -2.18 -0.70 8.80
N ASP A 72 -1.38 -1.40 8.01
CA ASP A 72 -1.76 -2.03 6.74
C ASP A 72 -2.56 -3.35 6.92
N ILE A 73 -2.98 -3.66 8.17
CA ILE A 73 -3.71 -4.89 8.53
C ILE A 73 -5.20 -4.81 8.21
N PHE A 74 -5.82 -3.63 8.30
CA PHE A 74 -7.23 -3.44 7.98
C PHE A 74 -7.38 -2.63 6.69
N PRO A 75 -8.19 -3.09 5.72
CA PRO A 75 -8.49 -2.33 4.51
C PRO A 75 -9.22 -1.04 4.91
N GLY A 76 -8.48 0.07 4.95
CA GLY A 76 -9.01 1.38 5.29
C GLY A 76 -9.30 2.23 4.04
N PRO A 77 -9.81 3.46 4.24
CA PRO A 77 -10.18 4.35 3.14
C PRO A 77 -8.97 4.97 2.43
N VAL A 78 -7.75 4.72 2.91
CA VAL A 78 -6.53 5.36 2.41
C VAL A 78 -5.80 4.40 1.47
N THR A 79 -5.64 4.84 0.22
CA THR A 79 -4.76 4.18 -0.74
C THR A 79 -3.35 4.71 -0.57
N TRP A 80 -2.40 3.80 -0.38
CA TRP A 80 -0.97 4.10 -0.39
C TRP A 80 -0.25 3.25 -1.43
N TYR A 81 0.92 3.71 -1.86
CA TYR A 81 1.71 3.14 -2.93
C TYR A 81 3.07 2.71 -2.41
N ARG A 82 3.55 1.56 -2.88
CA ARG A 82 4.91 1.08 -2.63
C ARG A 82 5.62 0.95 -3.95
N MET A 83 6.89 1.36 -3.99
CA MET A 83 7.74 1.15 -5.15
C MET A 83 9.14 0.71 -4.71
N THR A 84 9.62 -0.36 -5.32
CA THR A 84 10.96 -0.90 -5.15
C THR A 84 11.76 -0.63 -6.42
N TYR A 85 12.94 -0.03 -6.30
CA TYR A 85 13.73 0.42 -7.44
C TYR A 85 15.24 0.27 -7.17
N GLN A 86 16.01 0.21 -8.25
CA GLN A 86 17.47 0.26 -8.24
C GLN A 86 17.93 1.42 -9.11
N CYS A 87 18.91 2.19 -8.66
CA CYS A 87 19.48 3.27 -9.47
C CYS A 87 20.33 2.69 -10.61
N GLY A 88 20.31 3.35 -11.77
CA GLY A 88 21.04 2.91 -12.96
C GLY A 88 20.14 2.73 -14.18
N LYS A 89 20.60 1.92 -15.13
CA LYS A 89 19.92 1.77 -16.43
C LYS A 89 18.47 1.28 -16.25
N SER A 90 17.55 2.00 -16.89
CA SER A 90 16.14 1.64 -16.96
C SER A 90 15.84 0.85 -18.24
N ASP A 91 14.85 -0.04 -18.18
CA ASP A 91 14.22 -0.70 -19.32
C ASP A 91 13.15 0.18 -19.98
N GLY A 92 12.92 1.39 -19.44
CA GLY A 92 11.99 2.38 -19.96
C GLY A 92 10.52 2.05 -19.70
N ARG A 93 10.22 1.00 -18.92
CA ARG A 93 8.83 0.62 -18.61
C ARG A 93 8.31 1.42 -17.42
N MET A 94 7.13 1.99 -17.59
CA MET A 94 6.43 2.66 -16.49
C MET A 94 5.78 1.62 -15.55
N PRO A 95 5.90 1.78 -14.23
CA PRO A 95 5.20 0.91 -13.28
C PRO A 95 3.68 1.11 -13.32
N THR A 96 2.95 0.04 -13.03
CA THR A 96 1.49 0.01 -13.12
C THR A 96 0.79 0.14 -11.76
N PHE A 97 1.52 -0.01 -10.65
CA PHE A 97 0.98 0.08 -9.28
C PHE A 97 -0.29 -0.74 -9.05
N GLN A 98 -0.27 -2.00 -9.49
CA GLN A 98 -1.41 -2.90 -9.31
C GLN A 98 -1.84 -3.00 -7.85
N PHE A 99 -3.15 -3.05 -7.63
CA PHE A 99 -3.72 -3.16 -6.30
C PHE A 99 -3.39 -4.52 -5.69
N ARG A 100 -2.71 -4.51 -4.54
CA ARG A 100 -2.43 -5.67 -3.70
C ARG A 100 -3.26 -5.53 -2.43
N GLY A 101 -4.34 -6.30 -2.36
CA GLY A 101 -5.27 -6.27 -1.25
C GLY A 101 -6.46 -7.19 -1.50
N GLN A 102 -7.40 -7.21 -0.56
CA GLN A 102 -8.64 -7.98 -0.71
C GLN A 102 -9.42 -7.47 -1.92
N SER A 103 -9.65 -8.35 -2.91
CA SER A 103 -10.45 -8.05 -4.08
C SER A 103 -11.81 -8.75 -3.95
N TYR A 104 -12.89 -8.02 -4.17
CA TYR A 104 -14.23 -8.62 -4.22
C TYR A 104 -14.34 -9.52 -5.45
N THR A 105 -14.58 -10.81 -5.24
CA THR A 105 -14.96 -11.76 -6.30
C THR A 105 -16.48 -11.86 -6.30
N PRO A 106 -17.19 -11.36 -7.33
CA PRO A 106 -18.63 -11.50 -7.39
C PRO A 106 -18.99 -12.99 -7.45
N PRO A 107 -20.10 -13.41 -6.81
CA PRO A 107 -20.60 -14.76 -6.97
C PRO A 107 -20.90 -15.02 -8.45
N PRO A 108 -20.69 -16.25 -8.95
CA PRO A 108 -20.99 -16.59 -10.33
C PRO A 108 -22.46 -16.30 -10.63
N VAL A 109 -22.72 -15.57 -11.71
CA VAL A 109 -24.08 -15.30 -12.20
C VAL A 109 -24.67 -16.63 -12.67
N VAL A 110 -25.58 -17.21 -11.88
CA VAL A 110 -26.33 -18.38 -12.30
C VAL A 110 -27.38 -17.92 -13.30
N VAL A 111 -27.07 -18.01 -14.59
CA VAL A 111 -28.06 -17.78 -15.64
C VAL A 111 -29.01 -18.98 -15.64
N ASN A 112 -30.14 -18.84 -14.94
CA ASN A 112 -31.21 -19.81 -15.04
C ASN A 112 -31.87 -19.64 -16.41
N ASN A 113 -31.70 -20.62 -17.30
CA ASN A 113 -32.26 -20.62 -18.66
C ASN A 113 -33.80 -20.79 -18.69
N ASN A 114 -34.48 -20.56 -17.57
CA ASN A 114 -35.93 -20.66 -17.47
C ASN A 114 -36.56 -19.30 -17.89
N PRO A 115 -37.42 -19.25 -18.92
CA PRO A 115 -37.83 -18.03 -19.61
C PRO A 115 -38.79 -17.10 -18.82
N THR A 116 -38.89 -17.22 -17.50
CA THR A 116 -39.63 -16.27 -16.67
C THR A 116 -38.67 -15.25 -16.07
N PRO A 117 -38.59 -14.00 -16.59
CA PRO A 117 -37.75 -12.96 -16.00
C PRO A 117 -38.33 -12.58 -14.63
N ARG A 118 -37.78 -13.15 -13.56
CA ARG A 118 -37.97 -12.61 -12.22
C ARG A 118 -37.07 -11.39 -12.12
N MET A 119 -37.66 -10.20 -12.23
CA MET A 119 -36.93 -8.94 -12.02
C MET A 119 -36.48 -8.85 -10.56
N THR A 120 -35.29 -9.37 -10.27
CA THR A 120 -34.61 -9.14 -9.00
C THR A 120 -33.75 -7.89 -9.13
N THR A 121 -33.99 -6.92 -8.27
CA THR A 121 -33.17 -5.70 -8.24
C THR A 121 -32.08 -5.91 -7.20
N THR A 122 -30.82 -5.83 -7.65
CA THR A 122 -29.67 -5.87 -6.75
C THR A 122 -29.20 -4.45 -6.51
N ASN A 123 -29.28 -4.00 -5.26
CA ASN A 123 -28.77 -2.70 -4.85
C ASN A 123 -27.45 -2.91 -4.10
N CYS A 124 -26.37 -2.36 -4.64
CA CYS A 124 -25.05 -2.45 -4.03
C CYS A 124 -24.65 -1.08 -3.48
N ASN A 125 -24.47 -0.99 -2.17
CA ASN A 125 -23.91 0.18 -1.51
C ASN A 125 -22.42 -0.03 -1.27
N ARG A 126 -21.61 0.90 -1.77
CA ARG A 126 -20.15 0.92 -1.56
C ARG A 126 -19.81 1.97 -0.51
N PHE A 127 -19.23 1.53 0.60
CA PHE A 127 -18.63 2.42 1.61
C PHE A 127 -17.15 2.08 1.74
N GLY A 128 -16.29 2.97 1.22
CA GLY A 128 -14.86 2.70 1.09
C GLY A 128 -14.58 1.49 0.19
N ASN A 129 -13.92 0.48 0.77
CA ASN A 129 -13.63 -0.81 0.10
C ASN A 129 -14.59 -1.94 0.51
N ASN A 130 -15.64 -1.65 1.28
CA ASN A 130 -16.69 -2.63 1.56
C ASN A 130 -17.86 -2.44 0.59
N VAL A 131 -18.33 -3.53 0.00
CA VAL A 131 -19.48 -3.56 -0.91
C VAL A 131 -20.53 -4.45 -0.27
N THR A 132 -21.65 -3.85 0.11
CA THR A 132 -22.82 -4.59 0.60
C THR A 132 -23.87 -4.58 -0.49
N CYS A 133 -24.17 -5.75 -1.03
CA CYS A 133 -25.23 -5.93 -2.02
C CYS A 133 -26.44 -6.63 -1.39
N THR A 134 -27.62 -6.04 -1.57
CA THR A 134 -28.89 -6.64 -1.17
C THR A 134 -29.71 -6.89 -2.43
N THR A 135 -30.13 -8.14 -2.63
CA THR A 135 -31.00 -8.53 -3.74
C THR A 135 -32.41 -8.76 -3.22
N TYR A 136 -33.41 -8.13 -3.83
CA TYR A 136 -34.83 -8.30 -3.53
C TYR A 136 -35.65 -8.57 -4.80
#